data_AF-K2B933-F1
#
_entry.id   AF-K2B933-F1
#
_cell.length_a   1.000
_cell.length_b   1.000
_cell.length_c   1.000
_cell.angle_alpha   90.00
_cell.angle_beta   90.00
_cell.angle_gamma   90.00
#
_symmetry.space_group_name_H-M   'P 1'
#
loop_
_entity.id
_entity.type
_entity.pdbx_description
1 polymer ?
#
loop_
_entity_poly.entity_id
_entity_poly.type
_entity_poly.pdbx_seq_one_letter_code
_entity_poly.pdbx_strand_id
1 'polypeptide(L)'
;MEIAVITGPKTTPSLQRYAYDACPRVGQNNFTPALSTGGVQVDIAGKNYTFKWKTPPITITNGLITRIIPIYHDGKIAVKSTAILPQQGNLIESTGTSGETKRRVNVFQGHPKIPTELFPYSIFSPQ
;
A
#
# COMPACT_ATOMS: atom_id res chain seq x y z
N MET A 1 3.08 -10.04 1.71
CA MET A 1 2.23 -8.86 1.90
C MET A 1 0.78 -9.27 1.73
N GLU A 2 -0.12 -8.62 2.44
CA GLU A 2 -1.55 -8.81 2.30
C GLU A 2 -2.15 -7.54 1.70
N ILE A 3 -3.21 -7.71 0.92
CA ILE A 3 -3.91 -6.61 0.29
C ILE A 3 -5.41 -6.85 0.49
N ALA A 4 -6.08 -5.88 1.11
CA ALA A 4 -7.52 -5.86 1.25
C ALA A 4 -8.08 -4.77 0.32
N VAL A 5 -9.01 -5.15 -0.56
CA VAL A 5 -9.66 -4.26 -1.50
C VAL A 5 -11.16 -4.27 -1.21
N ILE A 6 -11.70 -3.09 -0.93
CA ILE A 6 -13.14 -2.90 -0.77
C ILE A 6 -13.67 -2.28 -2.06
N THR A 7 -14.64 -2.93 -2.69
CA THR A 7 -15.21 -2.54 -3.98
C THR A 7 -16.74 -2.51 -3.96
N GLY A 8 -17.35 -1.92 -4.98
CA GLY A 8 -18.80 -1.95 -5.19
C GLY A 8 -19.54 -0.72 -4.65
N PRO A 9 -20.88 -0.76 -4.57
CA PRO A 9 -21.68 0.35 -4.07
C PRO A 9 -21.36 0.67 -2.61
N LYS A 10 -21.31 1.95 -2.25
CA LYS A 10 -21.04 2.39 -0.86
C LYS A 10 -22.04 1.84 0.16
N THR A 11 -23.27 1.54 -0.29
CA THR A 11 -24.35 0.98 0.53
C THR A 11 -24.21 -0.53 0.78
N THR A 12 -23.52 -1.25 -0.11
CA THR A 12 -23.34 -2.70 -0.04
C THR A 12 -21.95 -3.09 -0.58
N PRO A 13 -20.87 -2.70 0.11
CA PRO A 13 -19.52 -2.96 -0.37
C PRO A 13 -19.14 -4.43 -0.24
N SER A 14 -18.22 -4.89 -1.09
CA SER A 14 -17.61 -6.22 -1.03
C SER A 14 -16.14 -6.12 -0.64
N LEU A 15 -15.65 -7.08 0.15
CA LEU A 15 -14.25 -7.19 0.54
C LEU A 15 -13.59 -8.34 -0.21
N GLN A 16 -12.56 -8.02 -0.98
CA GLN A 16 -11.67 -9.00 -1.59
C GLN A 16 -10.29 -8.94 -0.93
N ARG A 17 -9.68 -10.10 -0.69
CA ARG A 17 -8.38 -10.22 -0.03
C ARG A 17 -7.40 -10.94 -0.93
N TYR A 18 -6.15 -10.50 -0.87
CA TYR A 18 -5.03 -11.13 -1.55
C TYR A 18 -3.88 -11.29 -0.57
N ALA A 19 -3.15 -12.39 -0.70
CA ALA A 19 -1.98 -12.68 0.11
C ALA A 19 -0.86 -13.12 -0.84
N TYR A 20 0.23 -12.37 -0.88
CA TYR A 20 1.38 -12.66 -1.73
C TYR A 20 2.65 -12.87 -0.92
N ASP A 21 3.38 -13.95 -1.19
CA ASP A 21 4.69 -14.21 -0.59
C ASP A 21 5.69 -14.60 -1.69
N ALA A 22 6.93 -14.14 -1.54
CA ALA A 22 8.04 -14.48 -2.42
C ALA A 22 8.89 -15.62 -1.86
N CYS A 23 8.73 -15.95 -0.58
CA CYS A 23 9.49 -17.00 0.09
C CYS A 23 8.98 -18.39 -0.32
N PRO A 24 9.85 -19.40 -0.49
CA PRO A 24 9.45 -20.75 -0.94
C PRO A 24 8.31 -21.43 -0.16
N ARG A 25 8.04 -20.99 1.08
CA ARG A 25 6.94 -21.46 1.95
C ARG A 25 5.54 -21.09 1.46
N VAL A 26 5.38 -20.43 0.31
CA VAL A 26 4.10 -19.93 -0.23
C VAL A 26 2.98 -20.99 -0.17
N GLY A 27 3.29 -22.22 -0.58
CA GLY A 27 2.34 -23.32 -0.67
C GLY A 27 1.86 -23.89 0.68
N GLN A 28 2.52 -23.54 1.79
CA GLN A 28 2.14 -24.03 3.12
C GLN A 28 1.12 -23.13 3.82
N ASN A 29 0.92 -21.90 3.35
CA ASN A 29 0.13 -20.89 4.06
C ASN A 29 -0.96 -20.24 3.18
N ASN A 30 -1.38 -20.90 2.08
CA ASN A 30 -2.36 -20.38 1.12
C ASN A 30 -2.00 -19.00 0.52
N PHE A 31 -0.70 -18.69 0.43
CA PHE A 31 -0.24 -17.49 -0.26
C PHE A 31 -0.20 -17.74 -1.76
N THR A 32 -0.38 -16.68 -2.54
CA THR A 32 -0.06 -16.68 -3.97
C THR A 32 1.40 -16.28 -4.17
N PRO A 33 2.15 -16.92 -5.08
CA PRO A 33 3.54 -16.53 -5.35
C PRO A 33 3.63 -15.09 -5.87
N ALA A 34 4.53 -14.29 -5.28
CA ALA A 34 4.92 -13.01 -5.84
C ALA A 34 5.75 -13.22 -7.12
N LEU A 35 5.62 -12.31 -8.08
CA LEU A 35 6.40 -12.32 -9.31
C LEU A 35 7.77 -11.68 -9.07
N SER A 36 8.83 -12.36 -9.49
CA SER A 36 10.17 -11.76 -9.53
C SER A 36 10.20 -10.66 -10.60
N THR A 37 10.78 -9.53 -10.25
CA THR A 37 11.13 -8.47 -11.20
C THR A 37 12.58 -8.58 -11.66
N GLY A 38 13.35 -9.57 -11.18
CA GLY A 38 14.79 -9.70 -11.47
C GLY A 38 15.64 -8.55 -10.92
N GLY A 39 15.11 -7.74 -9.99
CA GLY A 39 15.82 -6.55 -9.52
C GLY A 39 15.79 -5.37 -10.49
N VAL A 40 14.86 -5.37 -11.46
CA VAL A 40 14.69 -4.26 -12.40
C VAL A 40 14.19 -3.00 -11.67
N GLN A 41 14.71 -1.84 -12.09
CA GLN A 41 14.23 -0.55 -11.61
C GLN A 41 12.81 -0.28 -12.10
N VAL A 42 11.95 0.09 -11.17
CA VAL A 42 10.56 0.47 -11.42
C VAL A 42 10.41 1.95 -11.08
N ASP A 43 10.01 2.74 -12.07
CA ASP A 43 9.59 4.11 -11.82
C ASP A 43 8.20 4.14 -11.18
N ILE A 44 8.12 4.81 -10.03
CA ILE A 44 6.90 5.08 -9.28
C ILE A 44 6.89 6.57 -8.94
N ALA A 45 5.97 7.30 -9.59
CA ALA A 45 5.80 8.75 -9.44
C ALA A 45 7.10 9.55 -9.68
N GLY A 46 7.86 9.19 -10.73
CA GLY A 46 9.10 9.90 -11.11
C GLY A 46 10.31 9.56 -10.25
N LYS A 47 10.18 8.57 -9.36
CA LYS A 47 11.29 8.03 -8.57
C LYS A 47 11.52 6.57 -8.92
N ASN A 48 12.77 6.25 -9.23
CA ASN A 48 13.20 4.89 -9.53
C ASN A 48 13.44 4.11 -8.23
N TYR A 49 12.81 2.94 -8.15
CA TYR A 49 12.98 2.00 -7.05
C TYR A 49 13.43 0.65 -7.60
N THR A 50 14.42 0.04 -6.97
CA THR A 50 14.78 -1.35 -7.24
C THR A 50 13.98 -2.25 -6.33
N PHE A 51 12.97 -2.92 -6.90
CA PHE A 51 12.23 -3.98 -6.22
C PHE A 51 12.68 -5.33 -6.74
N LYS A 52 12.69 -6.34 -5.86
CA LYS A 52 12.96 -7.75 -6.22
C LYS A 52 11.66 -8.50 -6.56
N TRP A 53 10.54 -8.06 -6.00
CA TRP A 53 9.26 -8.77 -6.04
C TRP A 53 8.11 -7.79 -6.29
N LYS A 54 7.10 -8.25 -7.03
CA LYS A 54 5.82 -7.55 -7.24
C LYS A 54 4.66 -8.53 -7.18
N THR A 55 3.45 -8.03 -6.95
CA THR A 55 2.24 -8.83 -7.19
C THR A 55 1.97 -8.94 -8.69
N PRO A 56 1.25 -9.97 -9.16
CA PRO A 56 0.50 -9.86 -10.40
C PRO A 56 -0.38 -8.59 -10.39
N PRO A 57 -0.64 -7.95 -11.55
CA PRO A 57 -1.56 -6.82 -11.61
C PRO A 57 -2.93 -7.19 -11.04
N ILE A 58 -3.43 -6.39 -10.10
CA ILE A 58 -4.75 -6.56 -9.51
C ILE A 58 -5.70 -5.62 -10.23
N THR A 59 -6.73 -6.17 -10.88
CA THR A 59 -7.76 -5.38 -11.55
C THR A 59 -8.82 -4.99 -10.53
N ILE A 60 -8.98 -3.69 -10.29
CA ILE A 60 -9.94 -3.14 -9.33
C ILE A 60 -11.00 -2.36 -10.10
N THR A 61 -12.26 -2.77 -9.99
CA THR A 61 -13.41 -2.06 -10.55
C THR A 61 -14.23 -1.48 -9.41
N ASN A 62 -14.65 -0.21 -9.52
CA ASN A 62 -15.40 0.50 -8.47
C ASN A 62 -14.73 0.40 -7.09
N GLY A 63 -13.41 0.63 -7.06
CA GLY A 63 -12.61 0.57 -5.83
C GLY A 63 -12.96 1.70 -4.88
N LEU A 64 -13.29 1.35 -3.64
CA LEU A 64 -13.51 2.31 -2.57
C LEU A 64 -12.22 2.50 -1.77
N ILE A 65 -11.61 1.40 -1.33
CA ILE A 65 -10.43 1.40 -0.46
C ILE A 65 -9.52 0.25 -0.83
N THR A 66 -8.21 0.52 -0.87
CA THR A 66 -7.17 -0.51 -0.94
C THR A 66 -6.22 -0.33 0.23
N ARG A 67 -6.10 -1.35 1.08
CA ARG A 67 -5.16 -1.39 2.19
C ARG A 67 -4.09 -2.41 1.91
N ILE A 68 -2.83 -2.00 2.00
CA ILE A 68 -1.68 -2.88 1.88
C ILE A 68 -1.10 -3.10 3.28
N ILE A 69 -0.91 -4.36 3.64
CA ILE A 69 -0.45 -4.81 4.94
C ILE A 69 0.90 -5.50 4.74
N PRO A 70 2.02 -4.88 5.14
CA PRO A 70 3.30 -5.57 5.17
C PRO A 70 3.24 -6.71 6.18
N ILE A 71 3.77 -7.87 5.78
CA ILE A 71 3.95 -9.04 6.67
C ILE A 71 5.36 -9.06 7.24
N TYR A 72 6.31 -8.43 6.53
CA TYR A 72 7.71 -8.35 6.89
C TYR A 72 8.01 -6.98 7.47
N HIS A 73 8.68 -6.95 8.62
CA HIS A 73 8.96 -5.76 9.42
C HIS A 73 9.64 -4.62 8.62
N ASP A 74 10.62 -4.96 7.76
CA ASP A 74 11.43 -3.97 7.03
C ASP A 74 11.09 -3.82 5.54
N GLY A 75 9.93 -4.33 5.12
CA GLY A 75 9.52 -4.34 3.71
C GLY A 75 9.14 -2.93 3.22
N LYS A 76 9.97 -2.33 2.35
CA LYS A 76 9.54 -1.15 1.58
C LYS A 76 8.43 -1.54 0.61
N ILE A 77 7.32 -0.82 0.66
CA ILE A 77 6.17 -1.01 -0.22
C ILE A 77 6.00 0.22 -1.09
N ALA A 78 5.67 0.00 -2.36
CA ALA A 78 5.20 1.04 -3.24
C ALA A 78 4.07 0.51 -4.12
N VAL A 79 3.23 1.42 -4.60
CA VAL A 79 2.05 1.10 -5.42
C VAL A 79 2.16 1.83 -6.73
N LYS A 80 1.91 1.11 -7.82
CA LYS A 80 1.77 1.67 -9.16
C LYS A 80 0.39 1.29 -9.69
N SER A 81 -0.29 2.27 -10.27
CA SER A 81 -1.63 2.12 -10.85
C SER A 81 -1.65 2.80 -12.21
N THR A 82 -2.45 2.27 -13.13
CA THR A 82 -2.77 2.94 -14.40
C THR A 82 -3.78 4.07 -14.19
N ALA A 83 -4.62 3.97 -13.16
CA ALA A 83 -5.51 5.04 -12.71
C ALA A 83 -4.78 5.97 -11.73
N ILE A 84 -5.17 7.25 -11.72
CA ILE A 84 -4.73 8.22 -10.72
C ILE A 84 -5.16 7.71 -9.33
N LEU A 85 -4.19 7.51 -8.45
CA LEU A 85 -4.47 7.10 -7.07
C LEU A 85 -5.02 8.29 -6.28
N PRO A 86 -6.02 8.07 -5.40
CA PRO A 86 -6.54 9.14 -4.57
C PRO A 86 -5.46 9.63 -3.60
N GLN A 87 -5.47 10.94 -3.36
CA GLN A 87 -4.60 11.58 -2.38
C GLN A 87 -4.79 10.90 -1.00
N GLN A 88 -3.69 10.64 -0.29
CA GLN A 88 -3.70 9.93 1.01
C GLN A 88 -3.64 10.88 2.21
N GLY A 89 -3.67 12.19 1.95
CA GLY A 89 -3.51 13.24 2.94
C GLY A 89 -2.76 14.45 2.39
N ASN A 90 -2.51 15.43 3.24
CA ASN A 90 -1.81 16.66 2.91
C ASN A 90 -0.38 16.66 3.49
N LEU A 91 0.58 17.16 2.71
CA LEU A 91 1.87 17.57 3.24
C LEU A 91 1.79 19.07 3.53
N ILE A 92 1.85 19.44 4.80
CA ILE A 92 1.87 20.82 5.26
C ILE A 92 3.33 21.20 5.44
N GLU A 93 3.81 22.16 4.65
CA GLU A 93 5.17 22.67 4.71
C GLU A 93 5.16 24.11 5.20
N SER A 94 5.99 24.42 6.20
CA SER A 94 6.18 25.77 6.70
C SER A 94 7.67 26.07 6.79
N THR A 95 8.10 27.13 6.11
CA THR A 95 9.49 27.58 6.14
C THR A 95 9.58 28.91 6.86
N GLY A 96 10.17 28.91 8.05
CA GLY A 96 10.49 30.11 8.81
C GLY A 96 11.85 30.66 8.38
N THR A 97 11.96 31.98 8.29
CA THR A 97 13.23 32.68 8.04
C THR A 97 13.51 33.65 9.17
N SER A 98 14.73 33.65 9.70
CA SER A 98 15.20 34.59 10.73
C SER A 98 16.62 35.03 10.38
N GLY A 99 16.76 36.26 9.88
CA GLY A 99 18.00 36.73 9.26
C GLY A 99 18.41 35.82 8.10
N GLU A 100 19.65 35.35 8.12
CA GLU A 100 20.19 34.41 7.13
C GLU A 100 19.78 32.94 7.37
N THR A 101 19.14 32.64 8.51
CA THR A 101 18.75 31.26 8.82
C THR A 101 17.36 30.95 8.28
N LYS A 102 17.24 29.86 7.50
CA LYS A 102 15.96 29.30 7.05
C LYS A 102 15.76 27.91 7.67
N ARG A 103 14.57 27.66 8.22
CA ARG A 103 14.19 26.36 8.76
C ARG A 103 12.86 25.91 8.19
N ARG A 104 12.82 24.70 7.63
CA ARG A 104 11.59 24.07 7.12
C ARG A 104 11.07 23.05 8.13
N VAL A 105 9.77 23.10 8.40
CA VAL A 105 9.00 22.11 9.15
C VAL A 105 7.99 21.48 8.21
N ASN A 106 7.98 20.15 8.17
CA ASN A 106 7.06 19.36 7.35
C ASN A 106 6.18 18.50 8.26
N VAL A 107 4.87 18.62 8.12
CA VAL A 107 3.88 17.81 8.84
C VAL A 107 3.02 17.07 7.82
N PHE A 108 2.91 15.76 7.96
CA PHE A 108 1.99 14.95 7.16
C PHE A 108 0.65 14.81 7.89
N GLN A 109 -0.43 15.28 7.26
CA GLN A 109 -1.80 15.12 7.74
C GLN A 109 -2.51 14.09 6.86
N GLY A 110 -2.62 12.85 7.34
CA GLY A 110 -3.41 11.82 6.66
C GLY A 110 -4.92 12.16 6.65
N HIS A 111 -5.66 11.62 5.68
CA HIS A 111 -7.12 11.63 5.77
C HIS A 111 -7.62 10.90 7.04
N PRO A 112 -8.82 11.23 7.55
CA PRO A 112 -9.41 10.52 8.68
C PRO A 112 -9.35 9.02 8.44
N LYS A 113 -8.74 8.30 9.40
CA LYS A 113 -8.68 6.85 9.32
C LYS A 113 -10.11 6.32 9.39
N ILE A 114 -10.42 5.41 8.48
CA ILE A 114 -11.67 4.65 8.53
C ILE A 114 -11.69 3.89 9.87
N PRO A 115 -12.83 3.83 10.57
CA PRO A 115 -12.94 3.14 11.84
C PRO A 115 -12.33 1.73 11.74
N THR A 116 -11.51 1.39 12.73
CA THR A 116 -10.75 0.14 12.75
C THR A 116 -11.65 -1.09 12.74
N GLU A 117 -12.92 -0.97 13.15
CA GLU A 117 -13.91 -2.05 13.12
C GLU A 117 -14.27 -2.49 11.68
N LEU A 118 -14.09 -1.63 10.68
CA LEU A 118 -14.33 -1.97 9.27
C LEU A 118 -13.19 -2.78 8.64
N PHE A 119 -12.06 -2.92 9.34
CA PHE A 119 -10.98 -3.83 8.94
C PHE A 119 -10.84 -4.92 10.00
N PRO A 120 -11.19 -6.17 9.69
CA PRO A 120 -10.97 -7.25 10.64
C PRO A 120 -9.48 -7.30 11.00
N TYR A 121 -9.18 -7.23 12.30
CA TYR A 121 -7.86 -7.49 12.88
C TYR A 121 -7.45 -8.97 12.75
N SER A 122 -7.84 -9.62 11.66
CA SER A 122 -7.45 -10.98 11.36
C SER A 122 -5.99 -10.96 10.90
N ILE A 123 -5.07 -11.02 11.86
CA ILE A 123 -3.87 -11.83 11.69
C ILE A 123 -4.36 -13.16 11.13
N PHE A 124 -3.83 -13.59 9.98
CA PHE A 124 -4.09 -14.92 9.47
C PHE A 124 -3.74 -15.93 10.57
N SER A 125 -4.75 -16.49 11.23
CA SER A 125 -4.58 -17.77 11.92
C SER A 125 -4.48 -18.81 10.82
N PRO A 126 -3.35 -19.51 10.67
CA PRO A 126 -3.37 -20.75 9.90
C PRO A 126 -4.44 -21.66 10.52
N GLN A 127 -5.27 -22.29 9.68
CA GLN A 127 -5.94 -23.52 10.04
C GLN A 127 -4.99 -24.67 9.77
#